data_AF-A0A8T3BYZ4-F1
#
_entry.id   AF-A0A8T3BYZ4-F1
#
_cell.length_a   1.000
_cell.length_b   1.000
_cell.length_c   1.000
_cell.angle_alpha   90.00
_cell.angle_beta   90.00
_cell.angle_gamma   90.00
#
_symmetry.space_group_name_H-M   'P 1'
#
loop_
_entity.id
_entity.type
_entity.pdbx_description
1 polymer ?
#
loop_
_entity_poly.entity_id
_entity_poly.type
_entity_poly.pdbx_seq_one_letter_code
_entity_poly.pdbx_strand_id
1 'polypeptide(L)'
;MVRSASTQNSKLRERQATLQKDDVVAEWNIKNDELSLHVHCFVSGANLFQELTAGFRYHIFSKELPLVLHAVVHGDSVLLADQPELMDSKVWVYFHSESKEYNRIECWGPLKDAIQRTIVNRSDGIHDKFYDSIMKWASSKTVFHALVAVLFY
;
A
#
# COMPACT_ATOMS: atom_id res chain seq x y z
N MET A 1 -27.06 -16.23 -4.93
CA MET A 1 -26.46 -15.26 -3.98
C MET A 1 -25.07 -14.84 -4.49
N VAL A 2 -25.00 -14.16 -5.66
CA VAL A 2 -23.72 -13.81 -6.35
C VAL A 2 -23.69 -12.32 -6.80
N ARG A 3 -24.71 -11.53 -6.42
CA ARG A 3 -24.86 -10.13 -6.91
C ARG A 3 -24.15 -9.08 -6.05
N SER A 4 -23.81 -9.40 -4.79
CA SER A 4 -23.27 -8.41 -3.83
C SER A 4 -21.79 -8.12 -4.07
N ALA A 5 -20.98 -9.15 -4.34
CA ALA A 5 -19.56 -9.01 -4.60
C ALA A 5 -19.26 -8.34 -5.96
N SER A 6 -20.08 -8.59 -6.99
CA SER A 6 -19.89 -7.97 -8.31
C SER A 6 -20.16 -6.46 -8.30
N THR A 7 -21.10 -6.01 -7.45
CA THR A 7 -21.50 -4.59 -7.35
C THR A 7 -20.49 -3.76 -6.55
N GLN A 8 -19.84 -4.35 -5.54
CA GLN A 8 -18.71 -3.71 -4.85
C GLN A 8 -17.50 -3.60 -5.80
N ASN A 9 -17.19 -4.67 -6.54
CA ASN A 9 -16.09 -4.67 -7.49
C ASN A 9 -16.31 -3.69 -8.65
N SER A 10 -17.54 -3.50 -9.14
CA SER A 10 -17.83 -2.52 -10.19
C SER A 10 -17.70 -1.08 -9.70
N LYS A 11 -18.12 -0.78 -8.46
CA LYS A 11 -17.96 0.54 -7.84
C LYS A 11 -16.50 0.85 -7.49
N LEU A 12 -15.73 -0.14 -7.05
CA LEU A 12 -14.28 -0.02 -6.89
C LEU A 12 -13.60 0.24 -8.24
N ARG A 13 -14.03 -0.43 -9.31
CA ARG A 13 -13.53 -0.18 -10.68
C ARG A 13 -13.85 1.21 -11.22
N GLU A 14 -15.03 1.74 -10.93
CA GLU A 14 -15.38 3.13 -11.26
C GLU A 14 -14.55 4.13 -10.45
N ARG A 15 -14.31 3.89 -9.15
CA ARG A 15 -13.39 4.71 -8.33
C ARG A 15 -11.92 4.58 -8.78
N GLN A 16 -11.50 3.39 -9.23
CA GLN A 16 -10.18 3.12 -9.82
C GLN A 16 -9.93 3.92 -11.11
N ALA A 17 -10.98 4.30 -11.84
CA ALA A 17 -10.83 5.15 -13.03
C ALA A 17 -10.52 6.62 -12.68
N THR A 18 -10.77 7.05 -11.43
CA THR A 18 -10.55 8.42 -10.93
C THR A 18 -9.39 8.56 -9.95
N LEU A 19 -8.98 7.48 -9.27
CA LEU A 19 -7.79 7.47 -8.42
C LEU A 19 -6.55 7.41 -9.32
N GLN A 20 -5.56 8.26 -9.07
CA GLN A 20 -4.31 8.14 -9.82
C GLN A 20 -3.68 6.78 -9.49
N LYS A 21 -2.96 6.23 -10.45
CA LYS A 21 -2.36 4.89 -10.39
C LYS A 21 -1.31 4.73 -9.28
N ASP A 22 -1.07 5.80 -8.54
CA ASP A 22 -0.03 5.99 -7.54
C ASP A 22 -0.62 6.27 -6.15
N ASP A 23 -1.96 6.32 -6.01
CA ASP A 23 -2.64 6.54 -4.75
C ASP A 23 -2.74 5.23 -3.95
N VAL A 24 -2.25 5.24 -2.72
CA VAL A 24 -2.54 4.21 -1.72
C VAL A 24 -3.89 4.53 -1.09
N VAL A 25 -4.84 3.62 -1.22
CA VAL A 25 -6.20 3.81 -0.68
C VAL A 25 -6.37 2.91 0.53
N ALA A 26 -6.69 3.49 1.68
CA ALA A 26 -7.05 2.76 2.87
C ALA A 26 -8.56 2.85 3.10
N GLU A 27 -9.21 1.70 3.31
CA GLU A 27 -10.63 1.62 3.61
C GLU A 27 -10.90 0.69 4.80
N TRP A 28 -11.75 1.14 5.72
CA TRP A 28 -12.28 0.29 6.79
C TRP A 28 -13.36 -0.63 6.24
N ASN A 29 -13.23 -1.92 6.52
CA ASN A 29 -14.14 -2.97 6.06
C ASN A 29 -14.70 -3.74 7.24
N ILE A 30 -16.02 -3.94 7.25
CA ILE A 30 -16.73 -4.74 8.23
C ILE A 30 -17.31 -5.96 7.51
N LYS A 31 -16.85 -7.15 7.87
CA LYS A 31 -17.41 -8.43 7.39
C LYS A 31 -17.56 -9.40 8.54
N ASN A 32 -18.76 -9.97 8.70
CA ASN A 32 -19.07 -10.95 9.75
C ASN A 32 -18.67 -10.46 11.16
N ASP A 33 -18.94 -9.19 11.48
CA ASP A 33 -18.49 -8.52 12.73
C ASP A 33 -16.97 -8.39 12.93
N GLU A 34 -16.16 -8.77 11.94
CA GLU A 34 -14.71 -8.52 11.96
C GLU A 34 -14.41 -7.22 11.21
N LEU A 35 -13.86 -6.25 11.95
CA LEU A 35 -13.40 -4.97 11.43
C LEU A 35 -11.94 -5.10 10.99
N SER A 36 -11.65 -4.59 9.80
CA SER A 36 -10.34 -4.73 9.19
C SER A 36 -10.03 -3.51 8.32
N LEU A 37 -8.75 -3.18 8.21
CA LEU A 37 -8.27 -2.12 7.35
C LEU A 37 -7.75 -2.74 6.06
N HIS A 38 -8.32 -2.33 4.93
CA HIS A 38 -7.91 -2.80 3.60
C HIS A 38 -7.13 -1.68 2.92
N VAL A 39 -5.88 -1.96 2.56
CA VAL A 39 -4.99 -1.03 1.89
C VAL A 39 -4.73 -1.52 0.48
N HIS A 40 -5.05 -0.70 -0.51
CA HIS A 40 -4.89 -1.02 -1.91
C HIS A 40 -3.72 -0.23 -2.51
N CYS A 41 -2.69 -0.95 -2.96
CA CYS A 41 -1.52 -0.42 -3.63
C CYS A 41 -1.54 -0.86 -5.09
N PHE A 42 -1.53 0.07 -6.02
CA PHE A 42 -1.46 -0.23 -7.45
C PHE A 42 0.00 -0.19 -7.89
N VAL A 43 0.57 -1.34 -8.24
CA VAL A 43 2.02 -1.46 -8.45
C VAL A 43 2.43 -1.62 -9.90
N SER A 44 1.51 -1.95 -10.81
CA SER A 44 1.81 -2.01 -12.24
C SER A 44 0.84 -1.22 -13.10
N GLY A 45 1.30 -0.99 -14.34
CA GLY A 45 0.90 0.01 -15.29
C GLY A 45 -0.12 -0.32 -16.35
N ALA A 46 -0.45 0.68 -17.17
CA ALA A 46 -1.22 0.46 -18.41
C ALA A 46 -0.30 0.26 -19.63
N ASN A 47 1.01 0.40 -19.43
CA ASN A 47 2.03 0.33 -20.47
C ASN A 47 3.28 -0.41 -19.95
N LEU A 48 4.09 -0.91 -20.89
CA LEU A 48 5.22 -1.80 -20.62
C LEU A 48 6.26 -1.21 -19.66
N PHE A 49 6.50 0.10 -19.72
CA PHE A 49 7.42 0.79 -18.80
C PHE A 49 6.97 0.69 -17.34
N GLN A 50 5.69 0.90 -17.10
CA GLN A 50 5.11 0.81 -15.77
C GLN A 50 5.03 -0.65 -15.27
N GLU A 51 5.00 -1.64 -16.17
CA GLU A 51 5.14 -3.06 -15.81
C GLU A 51 6.58 -3.41 -15.44
N LEU A 52 7.57 -2.84 -16.13
CA LEU A 52 9.00 -2.98 -15.80
C LEU A 52 9.35 -2.35 -14.43
N THR A 53 8.62 -1.32 -14.00
CA THR A 53 8.81 -0.70 -12.68
C THR A 53 7.97 -1.34 -11.57
N ALA A 54 7.18 -2.37 -11.86
CA ALA A 54 6.27 -2.96 -10.88
C ALA A 54 6.99 -3.56 -9.67
N GLY A 55 8.17 -4.17 -9.88
CA GLY A 55 9.01 -4.65 -8.78
C GLY A 55 9.55 -3.53 -7.90
N PHE A 56 9.91 -2.38 -8.49
CA PHE A 56 10.36 -1.21 -7.74
C PHE A 56 9.23 -0.61 -6.91
N ARG A 57 8.05 -0.41 -7.52
CA ARG A 57 6.88 0.11 -6.80
C ARG A 57 6.43 -0.81 -5.69
N TYR A 58 6.37 -2.12 -5.95
CA TYR A 58 6.08 -3.10 -4.92
C TYR A 58 7.02 -2.94 -3.73
N HIS A 59 8.33 -2.87 -3.96
CA HIS A 59 9.28 -2.73 -2.85
C HIS A 59 9.13 -1.39 -2.12
N ILE A 60 8.99 -0.28 -2.85
CA ILE A 60 8.83 1.05 -2.24
C ILE A 60 7.58 1.06 -1.37
N PHE A 61 6.44 0.60 -1.89
CA PHE A 61 5.23 0.51 -1.09
C PHE A 61 5.41 -0.42 0.10
N SER A 62 6.00 -1.61 -0.05
CA SER A 62 6.26 -2.50 1.09
C SER A 62 7.15 -1.86 2.17
N LYS A 63 8.00 -0.90 1.83
CA LYS A 63 8.84 -0.17 2.80
C LYS A 63 8.17 1.08 3.38
N GLU A 64 7.41 1.82 2.58
CA GLU A 64 6.77 3.09 2.95
C GLU A 64 5.36 2.91 3.53
N LEU A 65 4.72 1.75 3.32
CA LEU A 65 3.38 1.45 3.81
C LEU A 65 3.20 1.68 5.32
N PRO A 66 4.14 1.33 6.22
CA PRO A 66 4.02 1.69 7.63
C PRO A 66 3.86 3.20 7.87
N LEU A 67 4.55 4.05 7.09
CA LEU A 67 4.39 5.50 7.14
C LEU A 67 3.00 5.94 6.66
N VAL A 68 2.49 5.30 5.60
CA VAL A 68 1.11 5.53 5.13
C VAL A 68 0.11 5.15 6.23
N LEU A 69 0.30 4.01 6.91
CA LEU A 69 -0.57 3.59 8.00
C LEU A 69 -0.51 4.56 9.20
N HIS A 70 0.66 5.12 9.49
CA HIS A 70 0.77 6.21 10.48
C HIS A 70 -0.07 7.43 10.07
N ALA A 71 -0.08 7.80 8.79
CA ALA A 71 -0.90 8.90 8.30
C ALA A 71 -2.40 8.58 8.39
N VAL A 72 -2.80 7.34 8.12
CA VAL A 72 -4.20 6.87 8.31
C VAL A 72 -4.60 6.97 9.77
N VAL A 73 -3.78 6.45 10.70
CA VAL A 73 -4.04 6.55 12.15
C VAL A 73 -4.17 8.00 12.61
N HIS A 74 -3.33 8.89 12.08
CA HIS A 74 -3.40 10.31 12.43
C HIS A 74 -4.66 10.98 11.86
N GLY A 75 -5.00 10.69 10.60
CA GLY A 75 -6.20 11.21 9.93
C GLY A 75 -7.50 10.73 10.57
N ASP A 76 -7.54 9.48 11.01
CA ASP A 76 -8.70 8.83 11.65
C ASP A 76 -8.65 8.90 13.18
N SER A 77 -7.85 9.80 13.75
CA SER A 77 -7.62 9.86 15.20
C SER A 77 -8.89 10.00 16.04
N VAL A 78 -9.91 10.72 15.56
CA VAL A 78 -11.22 10.83 16.24
C VAL A 78 -11.96 9.49 16.25
N LEU A 79 -12.00 8.80 15.11
CA LEU A 79 -12.61 7.46 15.00
C LEU A 79 -11.90 6.45 15.91
N LEU A 80 -10.57 6.49 15.95
CA LEU A 80 -9.76 5.61 16.79
C LEU A 80 -9.90 5.94 18.29
N ALA A 81 -10.19 7.18 18.65
CA ALA A 81 -10.48 7.56 20.03
C ALA A 81 -11.84 7.02 20.50
N ASP A 82 -12.84 7.05 19.62
CA ASP A 82 -14.19 6.53 19.88
C ASP A 82 -14.24 4.99 19.85
N GLN A 83 -13.39 4.36 19.02
CA GLN A 83 -13.33 2.90 18.83
C GLN A 83 -11.87 2.38 18.92
N PRO A 84 -11.29 2.29 20.13
CA PRO A 84 -9.91 1.84 20.30
C PRO A 84 -9.62 0.43 19.75
N GLU A 85 -10.63 -0.44 19.66
CA GLU A 85 -10.55 -1.80 19.10
C GLU A 85 -10.08 -1.84 17.64
N LEU A 86 -10.21 -0.73 16.91
CA LEU A 86 -9.68 -0.56 15.56
C LEU A 86 -8.16 -0.77 15.48
N MET A 87 -7.43 -0.49 16.58
CA MET A 87 -5.97 -0.71 16.62
C MET A 87 -5.58 -2.20 16.61
N ASP A 88 -6.49 -3.07 17.01
CA ASP A 88 -6.34 -4.53 16.97
C ASP A 88 -6.84 -5.16 15.66
N SER A 89 -7.49 -4.35 14.80
CA SER A 89 -8.04 -4.80 13.53
C SER A 89 -6.94 -5.25 12.57
N LYS A 90 -7.19 -6.33 11.81
CA LYS A 90 -6.24 -6.83 10.82
C LYS A 90 -6.07 -5.84 9.66
N VAL A 91 -4.83 -5.65 9.23
CA VAL A 91 -4.47 -4.90 8.03
C VAL A 91 -4.23 -5.87 6.88
N TRP A 92 -5.02 -5.73 5.83
CA TRP A 92 -4.88 -6.45 4.57
C TRP A 92 -4.33 -5.53 3.49
N VAL A 93 -3.17 -5.87 2.93
CA VAL A 93 -2.54 -5.11 1.86
C VAL A 93 -2.74 -5.84 0.54
N TYR A 94 -3.32 -5.15 -0.43
CA TYR A 94 -3.57 -5.63 -1.78
C TYR A 94 -2.59 -4.95 -2.73
N PHE A 95 -1.63 -5.71 -3.24
CA PHE A 95 -0.79 -5.27 -4.33
C PHE A 95 -1.46 -5.65 -5.64
N HIS A 96 -2.04 -4.66 -6.32
CA HIS A 96 -2.73 -4.85 -7.60
C HIS A 96 -1.75 -4.74 -8.75
N SER A 97 -1.67 -5.80 -9.55
CA SER A 97 -0.81 -5.83 -10.73
C SER A 97 -1.37 -6.73 -11.84
N GLU A 98 -1.06 -6.40 -13.10
CA GLU A 98 -1.27 -7.30 -14.24
C GLU A 98 -0.28 -8.48 -14.22
N SER A 99 0.97 -8.23 -13.82
CA SER A 99 1.95 -9.29 -13.57
C SER A 99 1.56 -10.10 -12.34
N LYS A 100 1.40 -11.41 -12.53
CA LYS A 100 1.06 -12.39 -11.48
C LYS A 100 2.08 -12.40 -10.34
N GLU A 101 3.33 -12.05 -10.61
CA GLU A 101 4.38 -12.00 -9.59
C GLU A 101 4.07 -10.97 -8.50
N TYR A 102 3.44 -9.85 -8.86
CA TYR A 102 3.19 -8.74 -7.95
C TYR A 102 1.71 -8.59 -7.57
N ASN A 103 0.81 -9.37 -8.18
CA ASN A 103 -0.60 -9.38 -7.84
C ASN A 103 -0.85 -10.29 -6.63
N ARG A 104 -0.79 -9.73 -5.42
CA ARG A 104 -0.89 -10.51 -4.17
C ARG A 104 -1.59 -9.77 -3.05
N ILE A 105 -2.05 -10.55 -2.08
CA ILE A 105 -2.68 -10.08 -0.85
C ILE A 105 -1.79 -10.50 0.31
N GLU A 106 -1.47 -9.56 1.19
CA GLU A 106 -0.66 -9.79 2.37
C GLU A 106 -1.44 -9.43 3.64
N CYS A 107 -1.33 -10.28 4.67
CA CYS A 107 -1.79 -9.95 6.01
C CYS A 107 -0.64 -9.32 6.79
N TRP A 108 -0.80 -8.06 7.18
CA TRP A 108 0.23 -7.34 7.92
C TRP A 108 0.05 -7.42 9.44
N GLY A 109 -1.00 -8.13 9.88
CA GLY A 109 -1.36 -8.28 11.29
C GLY A 109 -2.22 -7.13 11.81
N PRO A 110 -2.37 -7.00 13.13
CA PRO A 110 -3.06 -5.88 13.76
C PRO A 110 -2.49 -4.52 13.34
N LEU A 111 -3.33 -3.48 13.24
CA LEU A 111 -2.91 -2.14 12.83
C LEU A 111 -1.77 -1.59 13.69
N LYS A 112 -1.83 -1.78 15.01
CA LYS A 112 -0.77 -1.39 15.96
C LYS A 112 0.59 -2.04 15.67
N ASP A 113 0.60 -3.25 15.13
CA ASP A 113 1.82 -3.97 14.77
C ASP A 113 2.28 -3.57 13.36
N ALA A 114 1.33 -3.38 12.44
CA ALA A 114 1.58 -3.00 11.05
C ALA A 114 2.25 -1.62 10.94
N ILE A 115 1.88 -0.64 11.76
CA ILE A 115 2.52 0.68 11.80
C ILE A 115 3.98 0.60 12.30
N GLN A 116 4.30 -0.42 13.11
CA GLN A 116 5.61 -0.61 13.73
C GLN A 116 6.60 -1.40 12.86
N ARG A 117 6.12 -1.95 11.72
CA ARG A 117 6.84 -2.90 10.85
C ARG A 117 8.14 -2.33 10.24
N THR A 118 8.33 -1.01 10.27
CA THR A 118 9.55 -0.30 9.83
C THR A 118 10.77 -0.59 10.71
N ILE A 119 10.58 -1.02 11.97
CA ILE A 119 11.68 -1.10 12.95
C ILE A 119 12.36 -2.49 13.02
N VAL A 120 11.68 -3.58 12.62
CA VAL A 120 12.15 -4.94 12.91
C VAL A 120 12.74 -5.70 11.70
N ASN A 121 12.33 -5.40 10.46
CA ASN A 121 12.74 -6.18 9.27
C ASN A 121 13.96 -5.61 8.51
N ARG A 122 14.82 -4.83 9.16
CA ARG A 122 16.01 -4.20 8.55
C ARG A 122 17.19 -5.18 8.33
N SER A 123 16.95 -6.48 8.31
CA SER A 123 18.01 -7.51 8.40
C SER A 123 18.07 -8.52 7.24
N ASP A 124 17.63 -8.18 6.03
CA ASP A 124 17.85 -9.00 4.82
C ASP A 124 18.83 -8.29 3.86
N GLY A 125 20.13 -8.52 4.09
CA GLY A 125 21.23 -7.63 3.73
C GLY A 125 21.76 -7.59 2.28
N ILE A 126 21.04 -8.10 1.26
CA ILE A 126 21.51 -8.03 -0.14
C ILE A 126 20.69 -7.04 -0.98
N HIS A 127 19.38 -6.99 -0.80
CA HIS A 127 18.50 -6.09 -1.55
C HIS A 127 18.45 -4.67 -0.93
N ASP A 128 18.65 -4.57 0.39
CA ASP A 128 18.68 -3.29 1.13
C ASP A 128 19.81 -2.37 0.65
N LYS A 129 20.99 -2.89 0.27
CA LYS A 129 22.12 -2.04 -0.17
C LYS A 129 21.87 -1.29 -1.48
N PHE A 130 21.12 -1.92 -2.38
CA PHE A 130 20.74 -1.30 -3.65
C PHE A 130 19.66 -0.24 -3.43
N TYR A 131 18.66 -0.53 -2.59
CA TYR A 131 17.66 0.46 -2.18
C TYR A 131 18.25 1.61 -1.38
N ASP A 132 19.11 1.34 -0.39
CA ASP A 132 19.84 2.36 0.34
C ASP A 132 20.68 3.23 -0.59
N SER A 133 21.32 2.62 -1.61
CA SER A 133 22.01 3.38 -2.65
C SER A 133 21.04 4.24 -3.46
N ILE A 134 19.93 3.69 -3.94
CA ILE A 134 18.93 4.46 -4.69
C ILE A 134 18.37 5.60 -3.84
N MET A 135 18.00 5.34 -2.59
CA MET A 135 17.42 6.33 -1.67
C MET A 135 18.44 7.37 -1.23
N LYS A 136 19.71 6.99 -1.06
CA LYS A 136 20.81 7.94 -0.84
C LYS A 136 20.96 8.91 -2.02
N TRP A 137 20.83 8.43 -3.25
CA TRP A 137 20.86 9.28 -4.44
C TRP A 137 19.58 10.10 -4.61
N ALA A 138 18.42 9.50 -4.31
CA ALA A 138 17.11 10.13 -4.33
C ALA A 138 16.90 11.16 -3.22
N SER A 139 17.77 11.24 -2.21
CA SER A 139 17.69 12.25 -1.14
C SER A 139 17.88 13.69 -1.63
N SER A 140 18.44 13.87 -2.84
CA SER A 140 18.45 15.18 -3.51
C SER A 140 17.06 15.48 -4.08
N LYS A 141 16.48 16.63 -3.74
CA LYS A 141 15.12 17.04 -4.16
C LYS A 141 14.85 16.81 -5.66
N THR A 142 15.83 17.09 -6.52
CA THR A 142 15.72 16.92 -7.98
C THR A 142 15.69 15.46 -8.40
N VAL A 143 16.52 14.62 -7.76
CA VAL A 143 16.60 13.20 -8.07
C VAL A 143 15.41 12.45 -7.48
N PHE A 144 14.92 12.86 -6.30
CA PHE A 144 13.65 12.38 -5.75
C PHE A 144 12.52 12.61 -6.74
N HIS A 145 12.35 13.85 -7.22
CA HIS A 145 11.31 14.18 -8.18
C HIS A 145 11.46 13.43 -9.51
N ALA A 146 12.68 13.25 -10.01
CA ALA A 146 12.92 12.46 -11.22
C ALA A 146 12.60 10.98 -11.02
N LEU A 147 12.96 10.40 -9.86
CA LEU A 147 12.71 9.00 -9.54
C LEU A 147 11.22 8.75 -9.28
N VAL A 148 10.56 9.67 -8.58
CA VAL A 148 9.11 9.69 -8.41
C VAL A 148 8.43 9.82 -9.78
N ALA A 149 8.90 10.72 -10.65
CA ALA A 149 8.34 10.86 -12.00
C ALA A 149 8.55 9.60 -12.85
N VAL A 150 9.66 8.88 -12.71
CA VAL A 150 9.91 7.63 -13.46
C VAL A 150 9.09 6.46 -12.91
N LEU A 151 8.78 6.45 -11.62
CA LEU A 151 8.03 5.38 -10.98
C LEU A 151 6.52 5.61 -10.97
N PHE A 152 6.08 6.86 -10.98
CA PHE A 152 4.70 7.29 -10.72
C PHE A 152 4.18 8.33 -11.76
N TYR A 153 4.77 8.42 -12.95
CA TYR A 153 4.26 9.23 -14.08
C TYR A 153 4.43 8.45 -15.40
#